data_AF-A0A565CG19-F1
#
_entry.id   AF-A0A565CG19-F1
#
_cell.length_a   1.000
_cell.length_b   1.000
_cell.length_c   1.000
_cell.angle_alpha   90.00
_cell.angle_beta   90.00
_cell.angle_gamma   90.00
#
_symmetry.space_group_name_H-M   'P 1'
#
loop_
_entity.id
_entity.type
_entity.pdbx_description
1 polymer ?
#
loop_
_entity_poly.entity_id
_entity_poly.type
_entity_poly.pdbx_seq_one_letter_code
_entity_poly.pdbx_strand_id
1 'polypeptide(L)'
;MLVAICGFSCFILSFTDTYKGNNGTICYGFATFNGFRIIDGSATLPQELSKRYKLRFIDFAHAFMSLLVFGAVVLFHRNAVNCFFPAPSAEVLEALTALPVGVGMFCSMLFATFPTTRNGIGFPLSAK
;
A
#
# COMPACT_ATOMS: atom_id res chain seq x y z
N MET A 1 -6.04 14.81 11.02
CA MET A 1 -6.84 13.56 11.04
C MET A 1 -6.89 12.88 9.67
N LEU A 2 -7.30 13.58 8.60
CA LEU A 2 -7.40 13.00 7.25
C LEU A 2 -6.10 12.34 6.77
N VAL A 3 -4.97 13.04 6.85
CA VAL A 3 -3.65 12.50 6.44
C VAL A 3 -3.30 11.21 7.18
N ALA A 4 -3.57 11.15 8.48
CA ALA A 4 -3.32 9.95 9.28
C ALA A 4 -4.23 8.79 8.85
N ILE A 5 -5.52 9.05 8.61
CA ILE A 5 -6.48 8.05 8.13
C ILE A 5 -6.06 7.55 6.74
N CYS A 6 -5.76 8.45 5.81
CA CYS A 6 -5.32 8.08 4.47
C CYS A 6 -4.00 7.29 4.48
N GLY A 7 -3.02 7.72 5.27
CA GLY A 7 -1.75 6.99 5.41
C GLY A 7 -1.95 5.60 6.02
N PHE A 8 -2.79 5.48 7.05
CA PHE A 8 -3.17 4.19 7.62
C PHE A 8 -3.89 3.31 6.59
N SER A 9 -4.82 3.87 5.81
CA SER A 9 -5.48 3.15 4.72
C SER A 9 -4.49 2.68 3.66
N CYS A 10 -3.53 3.51 3.24
CA CYS A 10 -2.47 3.09 2.30
C CYS A 10 -1.69 1.89 2.84
N PHE A 11 -1.31 1.92 4.12
CA PHE A 11 -0.60 0.82 4.77
C PHE A 11 -1.44 -0.46 4.81
N ILE A 12 -2.70 -0.36 5.22
CA ILE A 12 -3.61 -1.50 5.33
C ILE A 12 -3.93 -2.10 3.96
N LEU A 13 -4.15 -1.27 2.94
CA LEU A 13 -4.47 -1.70 1.58
C LEU A 13 -3.34 -2.52 0.95
N SER A 14 -2.08 -2.33 1.35
CA SER A 14 -0.95 -3.16 0.89
C SER A 14 -1.07 -4.64 1.28
N PHE A 15 -1.93 -4.98 2.24
CA PHE A 15 -2.23 -6.36 2.65
C PHE A 15 -3.52 -6.92 2.02
N THR A 16 -4.20 -6.13 1.18
CA THR A 16 -5.34 -6.62 0.41
C THR A 16 -4.88 -7.38 -0.82
N ASP A 17 -5.70 -8.32 -1.24
CA ASP A 17 -5.50 -9.06 -2.48
C ASP A 17 -6.85 -9.38 -3.10
N THR A 18 -6.80 -9.74 -4.38
CA THR A 18 -7.97 -10.11 -5.16
C THR A 18 -7.81 -11.54 -5.65
N TYR A 19 -8.86 -12.34 -5.47
CA TYR A 19 -8.94 -13.71 -5.91
C TYR A 19 -10.03 -13.86 -6.98
N LYS A 20 -9.73 -14.57 -8.07
CA LYS A 20 -10.71 -14.92 -9.09
C LYS A 20 -11.08 -16.39 -8.94
N GLY A 21 -12.33 -16.66 -8.60
CA GLY A 21 -12.88 -18.02 -8.53
C GLY A 21 -13.04 -18.66 -9.91
N ASN A 22 -13.14 -19.99 -9.94
CA ASN A 22 -13.31 -20.76 -11.19
C ASN A 22 -14.62 -20.44 -11.93
N ASN A 23 -15.64 -19.95 -11.23
CA ASN A 23 -16.91 -19.47 -11.76
C ASN A 23 -16.84 -18.01 -12.27
N GLY A 24 -15.66 -17.37 -12.23
CA GLY A 24 -15.46 -15.98 -12.63
C GLY A 24 -15.78 -14.94 -11.54
N THR A 25 -16.17 -15.35 -10.33
CA THR A 25 -16.42 -14.39 -9.25
C THR A 25 -15.12 -13.77 -8.74
N ILE A 26 -15.11 -12.46 -8.56
CA ILE A 26 -14.01 -11.71 -7.99
C ILE A 26 -14.27 -11.56 -6.49
N CYS A 27 -13.34 -12.03 -5.67
CA CYS A 27 -13.40 -11.95 -4.22
C CYS A 27 -12.26 -11.10 -3.69
N TYR A 28 -12.55 -10.21 -2.75
CA TYR A 28 -11.56 -9.36 -2.08
C TYR A 28 -11.30 -9.83 -0.65
N GLY A 29 -10.06 -9.71 -0.21
CA GLY A 29 -9.71 -10.16 1.13
C GLY A 29 -8.42 -9.57 1.66
N PHE A 30 -8.13 -9.92 2.91
CA PHE A 30 -6.91 -9.58 3.62
C PHE A 30 -6.00 -10.80 3.77
N ALA A 31 -4.72 -10.59 3.48
CA ALA A 31 -3.69 -11.52 3.86
C ALA A 31 -3.50 -11.50 5.40
N THR A 32 -3.44 -12.68 5.99
CA THR A 32 -3.15 -12.89 7.41
C THR A 32 -2.01 -13.90 7.56
N PHE A 33 -1.47 -14.06 8.77
CA PHE A 33 -0.47 -15.07 9.06
C PHE A 33 -0.98 -16.51 8.82
N ASN A 34 -2.29 -16.72 8.95
CA ASN A 34 -2.93 -18.03 8.82
C ASN A 34 -3.48 -18.31 7.41
N GLY A 35 -3.30 -17.38 6.46
CA GLY A 35 -3.87 -17.45 5.12
C GLY A 35 -4.69 -16.21 4.78
N PHE A 36 -5.61 -16.31 3.84
CA PHE A 36 -6.39 -15.20 3.33
C PHE A 36 -7.83 -15.23 3.81
N ARG A 37 -8.32 -14.08 4.29
CA ARG A 37 -9.70 -13.90 4.75
C ARG A 37 -10.44 -13.00 3.77
N ILE A 38 -11.46 -13.58 3.14
CA ILE A 38 -12.38 -12.85 2.27
C ILE A 38 -13.24 -11.90 3.12
N ILE A 39 -13.37 -10.65 2.67
CA ILE A 39 -14.10 -9.59 3.39
C ILE A 39 -15.53 -9.46 2.84
N ASP A 40 -15.70 -9.65 1.53
CA ASP A 40 -16.98 -9.43 0.85
C ASP A 40 -18.02 -10.54 1.06
N GLY A 41 -17.66 -11.61 1.78
CA GLY A 41 -18.53 -12.75 2.07
C GLY A 41 -18.93 -13.57 0.83
N SER A 42 -18.32 -13.30 -0.33
CA SER A 42 -18.74 -13.89 -1.61
C SER A 42 -18.38 -15.37 -1.75
N ALA A 43 -17.39 -15.85 -1.00
CA ALA A 43 -16.95 -17.24 -1.05
C ALA A 43 -16.17 -17.67 0.20
N THR A 44 -16.08 -18.99 0.40
CA THR A 44 -15.10 -19.63 1.28
C THR A 44 -13.98 -20.24 0.44
N LEU A 45 -12.75 -19.80 0.68
CA LEU A 45 -11.58 -20.32 -0.01
C LEU A 45 -11.15 -21.67 0.61
N PRO A 46 -10.86 -22.70 -0.20
CA PRO A 46 -10.23 -23.92 0.30
C PRO A 46 -8.94 -23.59 1.05
N GLN A 47 -8.68 -24.31 2.14
CA GLN A 47 -7.58 -24.01 3.05
C GLN A 47 -6.20 -23.99 2.34
N GLU A 48 -5.96 -24.94 1.45
CA GLU A 48 -4.71 -25.01 0.68
C GLU A 48 -4.51 -23.81 -0.26
N LEU A 49 -5.60 -23.27 -0.81
CA LEU A 49 -5.54 -22.07 -1.64
C LEU A 49 -5.35 -20.82 -0.79
N SER A 50 -6.06 -20.72 0.34
CA SER A 50 -5.93 -19.62 1.30
C SER A 50 -4.48 -19.47 1.83
N LYS A 51 -3.78 -20.59 2.08
CA LYS A 51 -2.36 -20.58 2.50
C LYS A 51 -1.41 -19.94 1.47
N ARG A 52 -1.73 -19.99 0.17
CA ARG A 52 -0.90 -19.35 -0.88
C ARG A 52 -0.88 -17.83 -0.77
N TYR A 53 -1.93 -17.26 -0.17
CA TYR A 53 -2.12 -15.83 0.01
C TYR A 53 -1.71 -15.35 1.42
N LYS A 54 -1.03 -16.19 2.22
CA LYS A 54 -0.53 -15.82 3.56
C LYS A 54 0.39 -14.61 3.52
N LEU A 55 0.46 -13.85 4.61
CA LEU A 55 1.39 -12.74 4.76
C LEU A 55 2.85 -13.19 4.58
N ARG A 56 3.62 -12.36 3.87
CA ARG A 56 5.07 -12.50 3.72
C ARG A 56 5.75 -11.27 4.30
N PHE A 57 6.98 -11.43 4.77
CA PHE A 57 7.78 -10.31 5.29
C PHE A 57 7.87 -9.14 4.29
N ILE A 58 8.01 -9.45 3.01
CA ILE A 58 8.07 -8.46 1.94
C ILE A 58 6.78 -7.62 1.82
N ASP A 59 5.62 -8.14 2.24
CA ASP A 59 4.36 -7.40 2.21
C ASP A 59 4.42 -6.20 3.20
N PHE A 60 5.11 -6.34 4.34
CA PHE A 60 5.33 -5.24 5.29
C PHE A 60 6.29 -4.17 4.76
N ALA A 61 7.33 -4.60 4.03
CA ALA A 61 8.25 -3.67 3.38
C ALA A 61 7.50 -2.80 2.36
N HIS A 62 6.62 -3.41 1.55
CA HIS A 62 5.75 -2.68 0.63
C HIS A 62 4.79 -1.74 1.34
N ALA A 63 4.15 -2.19 2.42
CA ALA A 63 3.23 -1.36 3.20
C ALA A 63 3.92 -0.12 3.77
N PHE A 64 5.14 -0.27 4.29
CA PHE A 64 5.94 0.85 4.77
C PHE A 64 6.37 1.79 3.63
N MET A 65 6.81 1.25 2.49
CA MET A 65 7.14 2.07 1.31
C MET A 65 5.92 2.84 0.80
N SER A 66 4.73 2.23 0.77
CA SER A 66 3.48 2.92 0.42
C SER A 66 3.18 4.08 1.37
N LEU A 67 3.43 3.92 2.67
CA LEU A 67 3.31 5.00 3.65
C LEU A 67 4.33 6.13 3.40
N LEU A 68 5.58 5.80 3.07
CA LEU A 68 6.60 6.78 2.73
C LEU A 68 6.22 7.57 1.47
N VAL A 69 5.79 6.88 0.40
CA VAL A 69 5.34 7.52 -0.84
C VAL A 69 4.15 8.43 -0.58
N PHE A 70 3.16 7.98 0.20
CA PHE A 70 2.03 8.82 0.58
C PHE A 70 2.50 10.07 1.36
N GLY A 71 3.40 9.90 2.34
CA GLY A 71 4.00 11.00 3.07
C GLY A 71 4.71 12.00 2.16
N ALA A 72 5.51 11.52 1.21
CA ALA A 72 6.17 12.36 0.21
C ALA A 72 5.17 13.16 -0.64
N VAL A 73 4.07 12.55 -1.09
CA VAL A 73 3.00 13.23 -1.83
C VAL A 73 2.35 14.31 -0.96
N VAL A 74 2.05 14.01 0.31
CA VAL A 74 1.50 15.00 1.24
C VAL A 74 2.45 16.18 1.43
N LEU A 75 3.75 15.93 1.61
CA LEU A 75 4.76 16.98 1.79
C LEU A 75 5.07 17.74 0.49
N PHE A 76 4.72 17.19 -0.68
CA PHE A 76 4.81 17.90 -1.95
C PHE A 76 3.65 18.92 -2.14
N HIS A 77 2.52 18.71 -1.46
CA HIS A 77 1.36 19.60 -1.57
C HIS A 77 1.47 20.82 -0.65
N ARG A 78 1.54 22.02 -1.25
CA ARG A 78 1.64 23.32 -0.53
C ARG A 78 0.60 23.48 0.59
N ASN A 79 -0.66 23.11 0.33
CA ASN A 79 -1.72 23.24 1.33
C ASN A 79 -1.46 22.36 2.56
N ALA A 80 -1.01 21.12 2.35
CA ALA A 80 -0.68 20.23 3.44
C ALA A 80 0.56 20.71 4.20
N VAL A 81 1.61 21.13 3.49
CA VAL A 81 2.80 21.74 4.10
C VAL A 81 2.41 22.93 4.97
N ASN A 82 1.60 23.87 4.46
CA ASN A 82 1.17 25.03 5.24
C ASN A 82 0.33 24.65 6.47
N CYS A 83 -0.40 23.53 6.44
CA CYS A 83 -1.14 23.03 7.61
C CYS A 83 -0.22 22.42 8.68
N PHE A 84 0.84 21.70 8.30
CA PHE A 84 1.73 21.02 9.25
C PHE A 84 2.93 21.87 9.67
N PHE A 85 3.38 22.77 8.78
CA PHE A 85 4.54 23.65 8.94
C PHE A 85 4.12 25.08 8.54
N PRO A 86 3.33 25.78 9.36
CA PRO A 86 2.80 27.11 9.01
C PRO A 86 3.89 28.19 8.91
N ALA A 87 5.03 28.01 9.57
CA ALA A 87 6.20 28.89 9.50
C ALA A 87 7.49 28.04 9.54
N PRO A 88 7.87 27.38 8.44
CA PRO A 88 9.05 26.52 8.41
C PRO A 88 10.33 27.37 8.46
N SER A 89 11.35 26.89 9.16
CA SER A 89 12.71 27.45 9.03
C SER A 89 13.28 27.16 7.63
N ALA A 90 14.36 27.85 7.26
CA ALA A 90 15.05 27.61 5.99
C ALA A 90 15.49 26.13 5.84
N GLU A 91 16.02 25.54 6.92
CA GLU A 91 16.43 24.13 6.96
C GLU A 91 15.24 23.18 6.72
N VAL A 92 14.09 23.46 7.32
CA VAL A 92 12.88 22.66 7.12
C VAL A 92 12.37 22.80 5.69
N LEU A 93 12.42 24.00 5.11
CA LEU A 93 12.00 24.22 3.73
C LEU A 93 12.89 23.48 2.73
N GLU A 94 14.21 23.47 2.96
CA GLU A 94 15.15 22.70 2.16
C GLU A 94 14.84 21.20 2.24
N ALA A 95 14.65 20.67 3.45
CA ALA A 95 14.28 19.27 3.65
C ALA A 95 12.95 18.91 2.98
N LEU A 96 11.91 19.74 3.12
CA LEU A 96 10.60 19.54 2.47
C LEU A 96 10.68 19.52 0.95
N THR A 97 11.65 20.24 0.37
CA THR A 97 11.87 20.28 -1.07
C THR A 97 12.61 19.03 -1.57
N ALA A 98 13.62 18.57 -0.84
CA ALA A 98 14.45 17.43 -1.25
C ALA A 98 13.83 16.07 -0.91
N LEU A 99 13.11 15.95 0.20
CA LEU A 99 12.63 14.68 0.74
C LEU A 99 11.69 13.93 -0.21
N PRO A 100 10.69 14.56 -0.88
CA PRO A 100 9.84 13.85 -1.83
C PRO A 100 10.61 13.21 -2.98
N VAL A 101 11.66 13.89 -3.47
CA VAL A 101 12.52 13.37 -4.55
C VAL A 101 13.31 12.16 -4.07
N GLY A 102 13.93 12.26 -2.88
CA GLY A 102 14.71 11.17 -2.29
C GLY A 102 13.85 9.93 -2.01
N VAL A 103 12.67 10.12 -1.42
CA VAL A 103 11.70 9.04 -1.16
C VAL A 103 11.22 8.42 -2.48
N GLY A 104 10.88 9.25 -3.48
CA GLY A 104 10.45 8.76 -4.79
C GLY A 104 11.51 7.87 -5.44
N MET A 105 12.76 8.35 -5.51
CA MET A 105 13.87 7.58 -6.08
C MET A 105 14.10 6.25 -5.35
N PHE A 106 14.17 6.29 -4.01
CA PHE A 106 14.40 5.10 -3.20
C PHE A 106 13.27 4.07 -3.30
N CYS A 107 12.02 4.51 -3.15
CA CYS A 107 10.87 3.62 -3.22
C CYS A 107 10.67 3.05 -4.64
N SER A 108 10.89 3.84 -5.69
CA SER A 108 10.84 3.33 -7.07
C SER A 108 11.86 2.23 -7.31
N MET A 109 13.11 2.39 -6.83
CA MET A 109 14.13 1.34 -6.94
C MET A 109 13.71 0.07 -6.20
N LEU A 110 13.18 0.18 -4.98
CA LEU A 110 12.77 -0.98 -4.20
C LEU A 110 11.54 -1.69 -4.76
N PHE A 111 10.53 -0.95 -5.24
CA PHE A 111 9.39 -1.56 -5.92
C PHE A 111 9.77 -2.25 -7.22
N ALA A 112 10.73 -1.70 -7.97
CA ALA A 112 11.23 -2.34 -9.19
C ALA A 112 12.06 -3.60 -8.91
N THR A 113 12.88 -3.60 -7.85
CA THR A 113 13.75 -4.73 -7.50
C THR A 113 13.00 -5.84 -6.76
N PHE A 114 12.00 -5.49 -5.95
CA PHE A 114 11.19 -6.44 -5.19
C PHE A 114 9.71 -6.22 -5.50
N PRO A 115 9.21 -6.60 -6.68
CA PRO A 115 7.81 -6.38 -7.02
C PRO A 115 6.88 -7.21 -6.13
N THR A 116 5.77 -6.60 -5.72
CA THR A 116 4.70 -7.33 -5.05
C THR A 116 4.00 -8.28 -6.01
N THR A 117 3.58 -9.44 -5.52
CA THR A 117 2.71 -10.37 -6.27
C THR A 117 1.24 -10.21 -5.88
N ARG A 118 0.91 -9.23 -5.03
CA ARG A 118 -0.46 -8.94 -4.57
C ARG A 118 -1.19 -8.15 -5.65
N ASN A 119 -2.42 -8.54 -5.94
CA ASN A 119 -3.34 -7.80 -6.79
C ASN A 119 -4.37 -7.15 -5.88
N GLY A 120 -3.95 -6.08 -5.20
CA GLY A 120 -4.82 -5.36 -4.26
C GLY A 120 -6.05 -4.77 -4.95
N ILE A 121 -6.88 -4.09 -4.17
CA ILE A 121 -8.07 -3.41 -4.69
C ILE A 121 -7.66 -2.38 -5.75
N GLY A 122 -8.26 -2.45 -6.94
CA GLY A 122 -8.01 -1.53 -8.06
C GLY A 122 -6.94 -1.98 -9.07
N PHE A 123 -6.30 -3.14 -8.87
CA PHE A 123 -5.43 -3.73 -9.88
C PHE A 123 -6.23 -4.57 -10.89
N PRO A 124 -5.91 -4.51 -12.19
CA PRO A 124 -6.54 -5.38 -13.17
C PRO A 124 -6.14 -6.84 -12.89
N LEU A 125 -7.14 -7.72 -12.84
CA LEU A 125 -6.88 -9.15 -12.76
C LEU A 125 -6.29 -9.61 -14.10
N SER A 126 -5.03 -10.03 -14.09
CA SER A 126 -4.43 -10.65 -15.26
C SER A 126 -5.27 -11.87 -15.67
N ALA A 127 -5.66 -11.93 -16.94
CA ALA A 127 -6.30 -13.11 -17.51
C ALA A 127 -5.24 -14.22 -17.56
N LYS A 128 -5.20 -15.04 -16.51
CA LYS A 128 -4.50 -16.31 -16.54
C LYS A 128 -5.43 -17.41 -17.04
#